data_AF-A0A350P471-F1
#
_entry.id   AF-A0A350P471-F1
#
_cell.length_a   1.000
_cell.length_b   1.000
_cell.length_c   1.000
_cell.angle_alpha   90.00
_cell.angle_beta   90.00
_cell.angle_gamma   90.00
#
_symmetry.space_group_name_H-M   'P 1'
#
loop_
_entity.id
_entity.type
_entity.pdbx_description
1 polymer ?
#
loop_
_entity_poly.entity_id
_entity_poly.type
_entity_poly.pdbx_seq_one_letter_code
_entity_poly.pdbx_strand_id
1 'polypeptide(L)'
;MNSDLSACLHTEGASDFFTQPPLSVLYQDEHIVAIDKPPGLLVHRSPIDKKETRFAVQTLRDQLGKHVFPAHRLDRPTSGVLLFTFDGKTAAKLGEQMMSKRVYKEYHAIVRGFMYGCGMVDYPLKYRFDKIADKHRRQQQAPQPASTFYQVRKRFELPYAVGKY
;
A
#
# COMPACT_ATOMS: atom_id res chain seq x y z
N MET A 1 17.69 59.87 -31.15
CA MET A 1 19.08 60.01 -30.64
C MET A 1 19.13 59.23 -29.34
N ASN A 2 19.37 57.93 -29.46
CA ASN A 2 20.64 57.23 -29.14
C ASN A 2 20.56 56.72 -27.70
N SER A 3 20.14 55.46 -27.52
CA SER A 3 20.97 54.23 -27.57
C SER A 3 21.72 54.02 -26.25
N ASP A 4 21.37 52.99 -25.48
CA ASP A 4 22.12 51.73 -25.57
C ASP A 4 21.52 50.63 -24.69
N LEU A 5 21.53 49.43 -25.27
CA LEU A 5 21.24 48.15 -24.62
C LEU A 5 22.35 47.78 -23.64
N SER A 6 21.97 47.17 -22.51
CA SER A 6 22.76 46.07 -21.95
C SER A 6 21.86 45.17 -21.11
N ALA A 7 21.70 43.94 -21.59
CA ALA A 7 21.06 42.84 -20.89
C ALA A 7 22.01 42.30 -19.82
N CYS A 8 21.47 41.92 -18.65
CA CYS A 8 22.07 40.91 -17.79
C CYS A 8 20.98 40.21 -16.96
N LEU A 9 20.89 38.91 -17.19
CA LEU A 9 20.08 37.88 -16.56
C LEU A 9 20.30 37.81 -15.04
N HIS A 10 19.22 37.70 -14.25
CA HIS A 10 19.21 37.02 -12.93
C HIS A 10 18.03 36.02 -12.97
N THR A 11 18.28 34.77 -13.36
CA THR A 11 18.55 33.58 -12.51
C THR A 11 17.32 33.01 -11.81
N GLU A 12 17.12 31.73 -12.10
CA GLU A 12 16.16 30.74 -11.64
C GLU A 12 15.95 30.69 -10.12
N GLY A 13 14.80 30.15 -9.69
CA GLY A 13 14.75 29.35 -8.46
C GLY A 13 13.52 29.53 -7.57
N ALA A 14 12.48 28.74 -7.83
CA ALA A 14 11.75 28.02 -6.79
C ALA A 14 10.86 26.99 -7.48
N SER A 15 11.38 25.78 -7.60
CA SER A 15 10.60 24.60 -7.91
C SER A 15 9.39 24.56 -6.98
N ASP A 16 8.19 24.55 -7.56
CA ASP A 16 6.98 24.10 -6.87
C ASP A 16 7.23 22.67 -6.40
N PHE A 17 7.72 22.54 -5.18
CA PHE A 17 7.79 21.27 -4.48
C PHE A 17 6.33 20.85 -4.28
N PHE A 18 5.85 19.97 -5.15
CA PHE A 18 4.58 19.27 -4.99
C PHE A 18 4.57 18.63 -3.60
N THR A 19 4.06 19.38 -2.61
CA THR A 19 3.94 18.92 -1.24
C THR A 19 2.86 17.86 -1.28
N GLN A 20 3.30 16.61 -1.28
CA GLN A 20 2.40 15.47 -1.29
C GLN A 20 1.45 15.58 -0.10
N PRO A 21 0.15 15.34 -0.27
CA PRO A 21 -0.78 15.44 0.85
C PRO A 21 -0.33 14.46 1.95
N PRO A 22 -0.33 14.90 3.22
CA PRO A 22 0.12 14.08 4.33
C PRO A 22 -0.76 12.83 4.46
N LEU A 23 -0.16 11.75 4.94
CA LEU A 23 -0.87 10.53 5.29
C LEU A 23 -1.58 10.74 6.63
N SER A 24 -2.86 10.34 6.67
CA SER A 24 -3.66 10.40 7.89
C SER A 24 -3.10 9.39 8.91
N VAL A 25 -2.66 9.87 10.06
CA VAL A 25 -2.18 9.05 11.17
C VAL A 25 -3.37 8.69 12.05
N LEU A 26 -3.64 7.40 12.18
CA LEU A 26 -4.72 6.85 13.01
C LEU A 26 -4.27 6.61 14.45
N TYR A 27 -2.99 6.26 14.63
CA TYR A 27 -2.40 5.98 15.93
C TYR A 27 -0.88 6.12 15.85
N GLN A 28 -0.26 6.59 16.93
CA GLN A 28 1.19 6.64 17.06
C GLN A 28 1.60 6.54 18.54
N ASP A 29 2.56 5.68 18.83
CA ASP A 29 3.26 5.62 20.13
C ASP A 29 4.79 5.64 19.94
N GLU A 30 5.54 5.18 20.95
CA GLU A 30 7.00 5.13 20.91
C GLU A 30 7.55 4.08 19.92
N HIS A 31 6.77 3.04 19.62
CA HIS A 31 7.23 1.86 18.86
C HIS A 31 6.60 1.77 17.47
N ILE A 32 5.33 2.18 17.33
CA ILE A 32 4.53 1.96 16.13
C ILE A 32 3.76 3.21 15.69
N VAL A 33 3.40 3.22 14.40
CA VAL A 33 2.49 4.20 13.81
C VAL A 33 1.57 3.52 12.80
N ALA A 34 0.27 3.75 12.93
CA ALA A 34 -0.74 3.28 12.00
C ALA A 34 -1.25 4.46 11.17
N ILE A 35 -1.34 4.26 9.85
CA ILE A 35 -1.92 5.25 8.94
C ILE A 35 -3.16 4.70 8.26
N ASP A 36 -4.03 5.61 7.80
CA ASP A 36 -5.03 5.29 6.79
C ASP A 36 -4.40 5.40 5.40
N LYS A 37 -4.05 4.27 4.80
CA LYS A 37 -3.46 4.21 3.47
C LYS A 37 -4.55 4.48 2.43
N PRO A 38 -4.46 5.53 1.60
CA PRO A 38 -5.40 5.71 0.51
C PRO A 38 -5.24 4.62 -0.56
N PRO A 39 -6.31 4.30 -1.33
CA PRO A 39 -6.19 3.44 -2.49
C PRO A 39 -5.30 4.10 -3.54
N GLY A 40 -4.60 3.30 -4.34
CA GLY A 40 -3.65 3.76 -5.36
C GLY A 40 -2.23 4.01 -4.85
N LEU A 41 -1.99 4.11 -3.54
CA LEU A 41 -0.67 4.32 -2.96
C LEU A 41 0.11 3.00 -2.80
N LEU A 42 1.32 2.93 -3.34
CA LEU A 42 2.25 1.82 -3.14
C LEU A 42 2.90 1.87 -1.75
N VAL A 43 3.14 0.71 -1.13
CA VAL A 43 3.85 0.64 0.17
C VAL A 43 5.34 0.90 -0.01
N HIS A 44 5.98 0.20 -0.95
CA HIS A 44 7.40 0.31 -1.28
C HIS A 44 7.61 0.58 -2.77
N ARG A 45 8.81 1.07 -3.11
CA ARG A 45 9.31 1.10 -4.49
C ARG A 45 9.26 -0.31 -5.08
N SER A 46 8.61 -0.43 -6.24
CA SER A 46 8.57 -1.66 -7.02
C SER A 46 9.27 -1.44 -8.37
N PRO A 47 10.11 -2.38 -8.84
CA PRO A 47 10.70 -2.32 -10.18
C PRO A 47 9.66 -2.28 -11.32
N ILE A 48 8.43 -2.70 -11.02
CA ILE A 48 7.31 -2.76 -11.96
C ILE A 48 6.75 -1.37 -12.25
N ASP A 49 6.85 -0.43 -11.30
CA ASP A 49 6.18 0.86 -11.37
C ASP A 49 7.21 2.01 -11.33
N LYS A 50 8.12 2.02 -12.31
CA LYS A 50 9.26 2.97 -12.39
C LYS A 50 8.86 4.44 -12.47
N LYS A 51 7.61 4.72 -12.89
CA LYS A 51 7.08 6.08 -13.03
C LYS A 51 6.44 6.59 -11.73
N GLU A 52 6.08 5.69 -10.81
CA GLU A 52 5.51 6.09 -9.53
C GLU A 52 6.60 6.62 -8.61
N THR A 53 6.35 7.79 -8.03
CA THR A 53 7.29 8.46 -7.12
C THR A 53 6.75 8.52 -5.69
N ARG A 54 5.47 8.17 -5.49
CA ARG A 54 4.80 8.24 -4.19
C ARG A 54 4.68 6.86 -3.54
N PHE A 55 5.26 6.74 -2.35
CA PHE A 55 5.30 5.49 -1.58
C PHE A 55 5.00 5.76 -0.12
N ALA A 56 4.18 4.92 0.51
CA ALA A 56 3.77 5.09 1.90
C ALA A 56 4.98 5.19 2.85
N VAL A 57 6.01 4.35 2.67
CA VAL A 57 7.25 4.41 3.48
C VAL A 57 7.95 5.76 3.34
N GLN A 58 8.14 6.25 2.12
CA GLN A 58 8.84 7.51 1.87
C GLN A 58 8.03 8.70 2.39
N THR A 59 6.75 8.75 2.05
CA THR A 59 5.85 9.83 2.48
C THR A 59 5.75 9.90 4.00
N LEU A 60 5.60 8.75 4.68
CA LEU A 60 5.49 8.74 6.14
C LEU A 60 6.82 9.09 6.82
N ARG A 61 7.95 8.60 6.30
CA ARG A 61 9.28 8.97 6.78
C ARG A 61 9.50 10.47 6.71
N ASP A 62 9.20 11.07 5.56
CA ASP A 62 9.41 12.50 5.32
C ASP A 62 8.46 13.34 6.18
N GLN A 63 7.20 12.90 6.35
CA GLN A 63 6.21 13.53 7.23
C GLN A 63 6.59 13.50 8.71
N LEU A 64 7.17 12.40 9.20
CA LEU A 64 7.53 12.24 10.62
C LEU A 64 8.97 12.67 10.93
N GLY A 65 9.80 12.91 9.92
CA GLY A 65 11.23 13.14 10.08
C GLY A 65 11.99 11.95 10.70
N LYS A 66 11.45 10.73 10.59
CA LYS A 66 11.99 9.52 11.23
C LYS A 66 11.94 8.33 10.29
N HIS A 67 12.92 7.44 10.39
CA HIS A 67 12.89 6.19 9.65
C HIS A 67 11.72 5.31 10.13
N VAL A 68 11.06 4.64 9.18
CA VAL A 68 9.93 3.75 9.46
C VAL A 68 10.11 2.42 8.72
N PHE A 69 9.69 1.34 9.35
CA PHE A 69 9.70 -0.01 8.78
C PHE A 69 8.26 -0.53 8.72
N PRO A 70 7.73 -0.87 7.54
CA PRO A 70 6.38 -1.40 7.43
C PRO A 70 6.32 -2.80 8.03
N ALA A 71 5.31 -3.03 8.86
CA ALA A 71 5.07 -4.32 9.50
C ALA A 71 4.37 -5.32 8.57
N HIS A 72 3.55 -4.81 7.64
CA HIS A 72 2.90 -5.57 6.60
C HIS A 72 2.72 -4.70 5.35
N ARG A 73 2.10 -5.26 4.31
CA ARG A 73 1.71 -4.51 3.12
C ARG A 73 0.21 -4.59 2.87
N LEU A 74 -0.29 -3.59 2.16
CA LEU A 74 -1.57 -3.59 1.47
C LEU A 74 -1.29 -3.42 -0.02
N ASP A 75 -2.06 -4.06 -0.87
CA ASP A 75 -1.90 -3.92 -2.32
C ASP A 75 -2.22 -2.49 -2.77
N ARG A 76 -1.67 -2.07 -3.91
CA ARG A 76 -1.87 -0.72 -4.47
C ARG A 76 -3.35 -0.26 -4.42
N PRO A 77 -4.32 -1.01 -4.96
CA PRO A 77 -5.72 -0.57 -4.97
C PRO A 77 -6.43 -0.69 -3.60
N THR A 78 -5.83 -1.37 -2.63
CA THR A 78 -6.44 -1.58 -1.31
C THR A 78 -6.22 -0.33 -0.45
N SER A 79 -7.26 0.14 0.23
CA SER A 79 -7.18 1.20 1.24
C SER A 79 -7.23 0.63 2.66
N GLY A 80 -6.97 1.48 3.65
CA GLY A 80 -7.17 1.16 5.06
C GLY A 80 -5.89 1.11 5.88
N VAL A 81 -5.96 0.46 7.04
CA VAL A 81 -4.92 0.54 8.06
C VAL A 81 -3.61 -0.12 7.59
N LEU A 82 -2.54 0.68 7.54
CA LEU A 82 -1.18 0.21 7.30
C LEU A 82 -0.30 0.54 8.49
N LEU A 83 0.32 -0.50 9.07
CA LEU A 83 1.13 -0.38 10.28
C LEU A 83 2.63 -0.30 9.96
N PHE A 84 3.30 0.65 10.59
CA PHE A 84 4.74 0.81 10.59
C PHE A 84 5.30 0.78 12.00
N THR A 85 6.60 0.56 12.09
CA THR A 85 7.40 0.55 13.32
C THR A 85 8.56 1.53 13.16
N PHE A 86 9.11 2.03 14.27
CA PHE A 86 10.25 2.95 14.25
C PHE A 86 11.61 2.24 14.28
N ASP A 87 11.62 0.93 14.54
CA ASP A 87 12.85 0.12 14.59
C ASP A 87 12.64 -1.30 14.04
N GLY A 88 13.72 -1.90 13.53
CA GLY A 88 13.68 -3.23 12.91
C GLY A 88 13.40 -4.38 13.89
N LYS A 89 13.68 -4.22 15.19
CA LYS A 89 13.43 -5.25 16.20
C LYS A 89 11.93 -5.36 16.48
N THR A 90 11.24 -4.23 16.57
CA THR A 90 9.77 -4.17 16.67
C THR A 90 9.13 -4.69 15.39
N ALA A 91 9.65 -4.35 14.21
CA ALA A 91 9.19 -4.90 12.93
C ALA A 91 9.25 -6.44 12.90
N ALA A 92 10.37 -7.02 13.34
CA ALA A 92 10.56 -8.47 13.39
C ALA A 92 9.55 -9.14 14.33
N LYS A 93 9.40 -8.63 15.56
CA LYS A 93 8.43 -9.16 16.54
C LYS A 93 6.99 -9.11 16.02
N LEU A 94 6.62 -8.01 15.37
CA LEU A 94 5.29 -7.85 14.81
C LEU A 94 5.08 -8.77 13.59
N GLY A 95 6.11 -8.97 12.78
CA GLY A 95 6.13 -9.98 11.72
C GLY A 95 5.89 -11.39 12.26
N GLU A 96 6.55 -11.78 13.34
CA GLU A 96 6.33 -13.07 14.02
C GLU A 96 4.88 -13.22 14.52
N GLN A 97 4.29 -12.16 15.08
CA GLN A 97 2.89 -12.17 15.51
C GLN A 97 1.92 -12.35 14.34
N MET A 98 2.21 -11.74 13.19
CA MET A 98 1.41 -11.92 11.98
C MET A 98 1.55 -13.34 11.41
N MET A 99 2.78 -13.87 11.35
CA MET A 99 3.05 -15.23 10.89
C MET A 99 2.38 -16.29 11.78
N SER A 100 2.34 -16.04 13.09
CA SER A 100 1.67 -16.89 14.07
C SER A 100 0.16 -16.65 14.18
N LYS A 101 -0.43 -15.86 13.27
CA LYS A 101 -1.88 -15.54 13.21
C LYS A 101 -2.44 -14.94 14.51
N ARG A 102 -1.62 -14.22 15.28
CA ARG A 102 -2.04 -13.51 16.51
C ARG A 102 -2.64 -12.14 16.22
N VAL A 103 -2.39 -11.60 15.02
CA VAL A 103 -2.94 -10.32 14.57
C VAL A 103 -4.26 -10.55 13.83
N TYR A 104 -5.33 -9.97 14.34
CA TYR A 104 -6.63 -9.97 13.68
C TYR A 104 -6.69 -8.86 12.63
N LYS A 105 -7.17 -9.19 11.42
CA LYS A 105 -7.34 -8.24 10.32
C LYS A 105 -8.74 -8.40 9.73
N GLU A 106 -9.52 -7.34 9.75
CA GLU A 106 -10.85 -7.27 9.13
C GLU A 106 -10.80 -6.39 7.88
N TYR A 107 -11.46 -6.83 6.82
CA TYR A 107 -11.56 -6.10 5.55
C TYR A 107 -13.01 -6.01 5.12
N HIS A 108 -13.40 -4.85 4.64
CA HIS A 108 -14.66 -4.68 3.91
C HIS A 108 -14.40 -4.75 2.40
N ALA A 109 -15.22 -5.51 1.71
CA ALA A 109 -15.15 -5.67 0.27
C ALA A 109 -16.55 -5.67 -0.34
N ILE A 110 -16.65 -5.14 -1.56
CA ILE A 110 -17.80 -5.31 -2.43
C ILE A 110 -17.42 -6.37 -3.46
N VAL A 111 -18.25 -7.39 -3.59
CA VAL A 111 -18.04 -8.52 -4.50
C VAL A 111 -19.18 -8.62 -5.49
N ARG A 112 -18.91 -9.30 -6.61
CA ARG A 112 -19.91 -9.59 -7.64
C ARG A 112 -20.62 -10.91 -7.34
N GLY A 113 -21.93 -10.94 -7.54
CA GLY A 113 -22.77 -12.11 -7.32
C GLY A 113 -23.43 -12.15 -5.94
N PHE A 114 -24.23 -13.17 -5.68
CA PHE A 114 -24.92 -13.35 -4.41
C PHE A 114 -24.22 -14.38 -3.53
N MET A 115 -23.84 -13.94 -2.33
CA MET A 115 -23.32 -14.79 -1.26
C MET A 115 -24.33 -14.82 -0.11
N TYR A 116 -24.30 -15.88 0.69
CA TYR A 116 -25.18 -16.07 1.85
C TYR A 116 -24.39 -16.35 3.11
N GLY A 117 -24.85 -15.80 4.24
CA GLY A 117 -24.32 -16.10 5.58
C GLY A 117 -22.82 -15.77 5.73
N CYS A 118 -22.10 -16.69 6.35
CA CYS A 118 -20.65 -16.65 6.50
C CYS A 118 -20.02 -17.95 6.00
N GLY A 119 -18.72 -17.92 5.74
CA GLY A 119 -18.00 -19.12 5.31
C GLY A 119 -16.49 -18.95 5.38
N MET A 120 -15.78 -20.00 4.99
CA MET A 120 -14.33 -20.01 4.91
C MET A 120 -13.90 -20.41 3.50
N VAL A 121 -13.02 -19.59 2.91
CA VAL A 121 -12.27 -19.94 1.71
C VAL A 121 -10.91 -20.45 2.19
N ASP A 122 -10.72 -21.77 2.12
CA ASP A 122 -9.44 -22.42 2.40
C ASP A 122 -8.87 -22.94 1.08
N TYR A 123 -7.96 -22.17 0.50
CA TYR A 123 -7.43 -22.44 -0.83
C TYR A 123 -5.97 -21.98 -0.92
N PRO A 124 -5.01 -22.91 -1.10
CA PRO A 124 -3.60 -22.56 -1.22
C PRO A 124 -3.31 -21.66 -2.42
N LEU A 125 -2.52 -20.61 -2.20
CA LEU A 125 -2.14 -19.66 -3.24
C LEU A 125 -0.83 -20.06 -3.89
N LYS A 126 -0.83 -20.12 -5.22
CA LYS A 126 0.39 -20.30 -6.02
C LYS A 126 1.05 -18.95 -6.26
N TYR A 127 2.35 -18.86 -6.03
CA TYR A 127 3.11 -17.70 -6.43
C TYR A 127 3.08 -17.56 -7.96
N ARG A 128 2.57 -16.42 -8.47
CA ARG A 128 2.66 -16.10 -9.90
C ARG A 128 3.95 -15.33 -10.16
N PHE A 129 4.82 -15.89 -10.98
CA PHE A 129 6.10 -15.30 -11.32
C PHE A 129 5.92 -14.02 -12.13
N ASP A 130 6.52 -12.93 -11.67
CA ASP A 130 6.59 -11.68 -12.42
C ASP A 130 7.93 -11.59 -13.16
N LYS A 131 7.89 -11.47 -14.49
CA LYS A 131 9.12 -11.46 -15.33
C LYS A 131 10.10 -10.34 -14.99
N ILE A 132 9.61 -9.24 -14.42
CA ILE A 132 10.39 -8.03 -14.13
C ILE A 132 10.89 -8.06 -12.67
N ALA A 133 10.00 -8.30 -11.71
CA ALA A 133 10.37 -8.32 -10.29
C ALA A 133 11.14 -9.57 -9.88
N ASP A 134 10.91 -10.72 -10.54
CA ASP A 134 11.50 -12.00 -10.18
C ASP A 134 12.63 -12.45 -11.11
N LYS A 135 13.23 -11.52 -11.89
CA LYS A 135 14.28 -11.85 -12.88
C LYS A 135 15.43 -12.71 -12.32
N HIS A 136 15.73 -12.60 -11.02
CA HIS A 136 16.78 -13.37 -10.33
C HIS A 136 16.24 -14.40 -9.33
N ARG A 137 14.92 -14.58 -9.22
CA ARG A 137 14.29 -15.50 -8.26
C ARG A 137 14.23 -16.90 -8.87
N ARG A 138 14.76 -17.89 -8.14
CA ARG A 138 14.74 -19.31 -8.58
C ARG A 138 13.30 -19.81 -8.78
N GLN A 139 13.13 -20.67 -9.77
CA GLN A 139 11.86 -21.22 -10.27
C GLN A 139 10.96 -21.85 -9.18
N GLN A 140 9.65 -21.78 -9.45
CA GLN A 140 8.49 -22.42 -8.81
C GLN A 140 8.56 -22.69 -7.30
N GLN A 141 7.90 -21.80 -6.54
CA GLN A 141 7.58 -22.05 -5.13
C GLN A 141 6.35 -22.96 -5.02
N ALA A 142 6.35 -23.84 -4.02
CA ALA A 142 5.17 -24.63 -3.66
C ALA A 142 3.99 -23.69 -3.30
N PRO A 143 2.74 -24.12 -3.53
CA PRO A 143 1.57 -23.38 -3.09
C PRO A 143 1.63 -23.11 -1.58
N GLN A 144 1.33 -21.88 -1.17
CA GLN A 144 1.31 -21.49 0.23
C GLN A 144 -0.11 -21.60 0.80
N PRO A 145 -0.29 -22.19 2.00
CA PRO A 145 -1.61 -22.31 2.60
C PRO A 145 -2.21 -20.92 2.88
N ALA A 146 -3.48 -20.73 2.52
CA ALA A 146 -4.19 -19.48 2.74
C ALA A 146 -5.66 -19.76 3.09
N SER A 147 -6.12 -19.15 4.17
CA SER A 147 -7.48 -19.23 4.68
C SER A 147 -8.04 -17.84 4.89
N THR A 148 -9.27 -17.62 4.43
CA THR A 148 -10.00 -16.36 4.61
C THR A 148 -11.41 -16.67 5.09
N PHE A 149 -11.77 -16.19 6.28
CA PHE A 149 -13.16 -16.19 6.73
C PHE A 149 -13.88 -14.97 6.16
N TYR A 150 -15.13 -15.13 5.75
CA TYR A 150 -15.98 -14.03 5.30
C TYR A 150 -17.36 -14.09 5.95
N GLN A 151 -17.98 -12.92 6.08
CA GLN A 151 -19.38 -12.77 6.49
C GLN A 151 -20.06 -11.73 5.60
N VAL A 152 -21.21 -12.08 5.03
CA VAL A 152 -22.01 -11.16 4.23
C VAL A 152 -22.67 -10.15 5.16
N ARG A 153 -22.29 -8.86 5.03
CA ARG A 153 -22.88 -7.76 5.81
C ARG A 153 -24.16 -7.23 5.19
N LYS A 154 -24.17 -7.03 3.87
CA LYS A 154 -25.31 -6.48 3.12
C LYS A 154 -25.29 -6.97 1.68
N ARG A 155 -26.47 -7.07 1.08
CA ARG A 155 -26.68 -7.28 -0.36
C ARG A 155 -27.36 -6.05 -0.95
N PHE A 156 -26.95 -5.71 -2.15
CA PHE A 156 -27.56 -4.63 -2.93
C PHE A 156 -27.49 -5.01 -4.40
N GLU A 157 -28.41 -4.45 -5.17
CA GLU A 157 -28.46 -4.55 -6.62
C GLU A 157 -28.30 -3.13 -7.17
N LEU A 158 -27.51 -3.01 -8.23
CA LEU A 158 -27.38 -1.75 -8.94
C LEU A 158 -28.32 -1.79 -10.14
N PRO A 159 -29.01 -0.69 -10.48
CA PRO A 159 -29.96 -0.63 -11.60
C PRO A 159 -29.25 -0.58 -12.96
N TYR A 160 -28.10 -1.24 -13.08
CA TYR A 160 -27.27 -1.26 -14.28
C TYR A 160 -26.91 -2.70 -14.61
N ALA A 161 -27.25 -3.15 -15.81
CA ALA A 161 -26.86 -4.46 -16.29
C ALA A 161 -25.35 -4.48 -16.58
N VAL A 162 -24.62 -5.38 -15.91
CA VAL A 162 -23.16 -5.51 -16.09
C VAL A 162 -22.85 -6.76 -16.92
N GLY A 163 -22.93 -6.61 -18.25
CA GLY A 163 -22.58 -7.64 -19.24
C GLY A 163 -23.53 -8.85 -19.29
N LYS A 164 -23.22 -9.83 -20.14
CA LYS A 164 -24.00 -11.08 -20.26
C LYS A 164 -23.66 -12.04 -19.12
N TYR A 165 -24.50 -12.09 -18.09
CA TYR A 165 -24.62 -13.22 -17.18
C TYR A 165 -26.09 -13.42 -16.85
#